data_AF-A0A160MF05-F1
#
_entry.id   AF-A0A160MF05-F1
#
_cell.length_a   1.000
_cell.length_b   1.000
_cell.length_c   1.000
_cell.angle_alpha   90.00
_cell.angle_beta   90.00
_cell.angle_gamma   90.00
#
_symmetry.space_group_name_H-M   'P 1'
#
loop_
_entity.id
_entity.type
_entity.pdbx_description
1 polymer ?
#
loop_
_entity_poly.entity_id
_entity_poly.type
_entity_poly.pdbx_seq_one_letter_code
_entity_poly.pdbx_strand_id
1 'polypeptide(L)'
;MKKTLISLAGGLILGLISSILILNYNGWTYIHHNKNGEVEKVINELDFNLLTNSLLLIFASTILIYVLISFFEKRKNKVKK
;
A
#
# COMPACT_ATOMS: atom_id res chain seq x y z
N MET A 1 21.97 -7.48 -1.37
CA MET A 1 20.91 -8.38 -0.86
C MET A 1 20.25 -7.85 0.41
N LYS A 2 20.99 -7.61 1.51
CA LYS A 2 20.39 -7.11 2.77
C LYS A 2 19.61 -5.80 2.62
N LYS A 3 20.17 -4.79 1.94
CA LYS A 3 19.48 -3.51 1.71
C LYS A 3 18.16 -3.62 0.95
N THR A 4 18.13 -4.49 -0.08
CA THR A 4 16.94 -4.70 -0.91
C THR A 4 15.81 -5.34 -0.10
N LEU A 5 16.15 -6.37 0.70
CA LEU A 5 15.20 -7.01 1.62
C LEU A 5 14.67 -6.03 2.69
N ILE A 6 15.55 -5.23 3.29
CA ILE A 6 15.16 -4.21 4.29
C ILE A 6 14.24 -3.16 3.66
N SER A 7 14.54 -2.73 2.43
CA SER A 7 13.72 -1.73 1.74
C SER A 7 12.36 -2.30 1.33
N LEU A 8 12.31 -3.56 0.92
CA LEU A 8 11.07 -4.24 0.57
C LEU A 8 10.19 -4.43 1.82
N ALA A 9 10.74 -5.02 2.88
CA ALA A 9 10.00 -5.24 4.13
C ALA A 9 9.57 -3.91 4.77
N GLY A 10 10.49 -2.95 4.85
CA GLY A 10 10.20 -1.62 5.39
C GLY A 10 9.15 -0.88 4.57
N GLY A 11 9.24 -0.94 3.23
CA GLY A 11 8.29 -0.26 2.35
C GLY A 11 6.92 -0.91 2.33
N LEU A 12 6.85 -2.24 2.52
CA LEU A 12 5.59 -2.96 2.67
C LEU A 12 4.88 -2.57 3.98
N ILE A 13 5.61 -2.54 5.10
CA ILE A 13 5.07 -2.11 6.40
C ILE A 13 4.63 -0.64 6.35
N LEU A 14 5.52 0.26 5.91
CA LEU A 14 5.22 1.70 5.83
C LEU A 14 4.08 1.98 4.84
N GLY A 15 4.12 1.37 3.66
CA GLY A 15 3.09 1.54 2.65
C GLY A 15 1.71 1.10 3.11
N LEU A 16 1.61 -0.04 3.82
CA LEU A 16 0.34 -0.51 4.39
C LEU A 16 -0.17 0.40 5.51
N ILE A 17 0.71 0.85 6.41
CA ILE A 17 0.31 1.78 7.48
C ILE A 17 -0.17 3.09 6.85
N SER A 18 0.57 3.63 5.89
CA SER A 18 0.19 4.84 5.17
C SER A 18 -1.11 4.67 4.39
N SER A 19 -1.35 3.50 3.78
CA SER A 19 -2.59 3.27 3.05
C SER A 19 -3.82 3.31 3.96
N ILE A 20 -3.71 2.73 5.16
CA ILE A 20 -4.82 2.74 6.14
C ILE A 20 -5.12 4.16 6.64
N LEU A 21 -4.10 5.01 6.78
CA LEU A 21 -4.26 6.37 7.30
C LEU A 21 -4.71 7.39 6.25
N ILE A 22 -4.32 7.20 4.99
CA ILE A 22 -4.48 8.22 3.93
C ILE A 22 -5.61 7.88 2.97
N LEU A 23 -5.81 6.60 2.65
CA LEU A 23 -6.78 6.17 1.66
C LEU A 23 -8.10 5.79 2.32
N ASN A 24 -9.21 6.24 1.72
CA ASN A 24 -10.55 5.86 2.15
C ASN A 24 -11.08 4.71 1.30
N TYR A 25 -11.82 3.81 1.94
CA TYR A 25 -12.58 2.79 1.23
C TYR A 25 -13.78 3.41 0.52
N ASN A 26 -13.91 3.15 -0.77
CA ASN A 26 -14.96 3.64 -1.66
C ASN A 26 -15.41 2.53 -2.63
N GLY A 27 -15.65 1.33 -2.10
CA GLY A 27 -16.23 0.21 -2.86
C GLY A 27 -17.74 0.35 -3.04
N TRP A 28 -18.26 -0.20 -4.13
CA TRP A 28 -19.70 -0.21 -4.40
C TRP A 28 -20.38 -1.43 -3.77
N THR A 29 -21.58 -1.22 -3.25
CA THR A 29 -22.44 -2.29 -2.72
C THR A 29 -23.74 -2.29 -3.50
N TYR A 30 -24.04 -3.43 -4.14
CA TYR A 30 -25.31 -3.66 -4.83
C TYR A 30 -26.22 -4.52 -3.96
N ILE A 31 -27.45 -4.07 -3.79
CA ILE A 31 -28.50 -4.80 -3.05
C ILE A 31 -29.54 -5.24 -4.07
N HIS A 32 -29.69 -6.55 -4.24
CA HIS A 32 -30.70 -7.16 -5.09
C HIS A 32 -31.93 -7.51 -4.24
N HIS A 33 -33.09 -7.00 -4.64
CA HIS A 33 -34.36 -7.31 -4.01
C HIS A 33 -35.14 -8.30 -4.88
N ASN A 34 -35.81 -9.26 -4.24
CA ASN A 34 -36.73 -10.16 -4.92
C ASN A 34 -38.05 -9.44 -5.27
N LYS A 35 -38.97 -10.15 -5.95
CA LYS A 35 -40.29 -9.61 -6.33
C LYS A 35 -41.17 -9.19 -5.14
N ASN A 36 -40.85 -9.67 -3.94
CA ASN A 36 -41.56 -9.34 -2.70
C ASN A 36 -40.89 -8.15 -1.96
N GLY A 37 -39.81 -7.58 -2.51
CA GLY A 37 -39.05 -6.48 -1.90
C GLY A 37 -38.03 -6.91 -0.85
N GLU A 38 -37.88 -8.21 -0.58
CA GLU A 38 -36.91 -8.72 0.40
C GLU A 38 -35.52 -8.75 -0.22
N VAL A 39 -34.49 -8.50 0.61
CA VAL A 39 -33.10 -8.58 0.16
C VAL A 39 -32.75 -10.04 -0.14
N GLU A 40 -32.53 -10.33 -1.41
CA GLU A 40 -32.13 -11.65 -1.89
C GLU A 40 -30.61 -11.80 -1.91
N LYS A 41 -29.89 -10.72 -2.26
CA LYS A 41 -28.44 -10.75 -2.42
C LYS A 41 -27.82 -9.38 -2.16
N VAL A 42 -26.68 -9.38 -1.46
CA VAL A 42 -25.80 -8.21 -1.33
C VAL A 42 -24.48 -8.55 -2.01
N ILE A 43 -24.05 -7.72 -2.94
CA ILE A 43 -22.78 -7.87 -3.68
C ILE A 43 -21.91 -6.68 -3.31
N ASN A 44 -20.78 -6.94 -2.65
CA ASN A 44 -19.74 -5.94 -2.40
C ASN A 44 -18.67 -6.06 -3.48
N GLU A 45 -18.47 -5.00 -4.25
CA GLU A 45 -17.38 -4.93 -5.20
C GLU A 45 -16.07 -4.56 -4.52
N LEU A 46 -14.98 -5.09 -5.07
CA LEU A 46 -13.64 -4.76 -4.62
C LEU A 46 -13.34 -3.31 -5.01
N ASP A 47 -12.86 -2.53 -4.04
CA ASP A 47 -12.35 -1.19 -4.32
C ASP A 47 -10.97 -1.27 -4.99
N PHE A 48 -10.98 -1.37 -6.32
CA PHE A 48 -9.75 -1.37 -7.13
C PHE A 48 -8.94 -0.09 -7.02
N ASN A 49 -9.57 1.04 -6.69
CA ASN A 49 -8.85 2.30 -6.50
C ASN A 49 -8.04 2.24 -5.21
N LEU A 50 -8.66 1.81 -4.11
CA LEU A 50 -7.97 1.60 -2.85
C LEU A 50 -6.83 0.59 -3.01
N LEU A 51 -7.08 -0.53 -3.69
CA LEU A 51 -6.09 -1.58 -3.90
C LEU A 51 -4.89 -1.05 -4.72
N THR A 52 -5.15 -0.43 -5.87
CA THR A 52 -4.09 0.10 -6.74
C THR A 52 -3.29 1.20 -6.04
N ASN A 53 -3.97 2.14 -5.37
CA ASN A 53 -3.30 3.22 -4.66
C ASN A 53 -2.47 2.71 -3.47
N SER A 54 -2.94 1.68 -2.76
CA SER A 54 -2.17 1.04 -1.69
C SER A 54 -0.90 0.39 -2.22
N LEU A 55 -0.98 -0.29 -3.37
CA LEU A 55 0.20 -0.87 -4.03
C LEU A 55 1.20 0.23 -4.47
N LEU A 56 0.71 1.35 -5.00
CA LEU A 56 1.56 2.49 -5.35
C LEU A 56 2.25 3.08 -4.12
N LEU A 57 1.57 3.21 -2.98
CA LEU A 57 2.17 3.66 -1.73
C LEU A 57 3.25 2.72 -1.21
N ILE A 58 3.01 1.40 -1.27
CA ILE A 58 4.02 0.39 -0.94
C ILE A 58 5.25 0.56 -1.83
N PHE A 59 5.05 0.66 -3.14
CA PHE A 59 6.15 0.80 -4.10
C PHE A 59 6.95 2.09 -3.88
N ALA A 60 6.26 3.22 -3.72
CA ALA A 60 6.87 4.50 -3.41
C ALA A 60 7.67 4.46 -2.10
N SER A 61 7.11 3.85 -1.06
CA SER A 61 7.77 3.69 0.24
C SER A 61 9.01 2.82 0.15
N THR A 62 8.96 1.71 -0.59
CA THR A 62 10.13 0.86 -0.84
C THR A 62 11.25 1.61 -1.54
N ILE A 63 10.93 2.38 -2.60
CA ILE A 63 11.92 3.19 -3.31
C ILE A 63 12.53 4.24 -2.38
N LEU A 64 11.70 4.95 -1.61
CA LEU A 64 12.14 5.99 -0.69
C LEU A 64 13.14 5.43 0.33
N ILE A 65 12.82 4.30 0.97
CA ILE A 65 13.70 3.65 1.94
C ILE A 65 15.00 3.19 1.28
N TYR A 66 14.93 2.61 0.10
CA TYR A 66 16.12 2.17 -0.64
C TYR A 66 17.07 3.34 -0.95
N VAL A 67 16.51 4.46 -1.40
CA VAL A 67 17.26 5.69 -1.70
C VAL A 67 17.89 6.26 -0.44
N LEU A 68 17.13 6.33 0.67
CA LEU A 68 17.63 6.80 1.96
C LEU A 68 18.81 5.95 2.45
N ILE A 69 18.67 4.62 2.46
CA ILE A 69 19.75 3.70 2.85
C ILE A 69 20.97 3.92 1.95
N SER A 70 20.77 3.99 0.64
CA SER A 70 21.86 4.20 -0.33
C SER A 70 22.57 5.55 -0.12
N PHE A 71 21.84 6.59 0.28
CA PHE A 71 22.42 7.89 0.59
C PHE A 71 23.28 7.85 1.87
N PHE A 72 22.79 7.22 2.93
CA PHE A 72 23.54 7.05 4.18
C PHE A 72 24.80 6.19 4.00
N GLU A 73 24.74 5.12 3.22
CA GLU A 73 25.92 4.30 2.89
C GLU A 73 27.00 5.14 2.18
N LYS A 74 26.61 5.97 1.20
CA LYS A 74 27.54 6.87 0.50
C LYS A 74 28.19 7.89 1.43
N ARG A 75 27.43 8.48 2.37
CA ARG A 75 27.95 9.41 3.37
C ARG A 75 28.95 8.73 4.31
N LYS A 76 28.61 7.55 4.83
CA LYS A 76 29.47 6.79 5.75
C LYS A 76 30.82 6.41 5.12
N ASN A 77 30.82 6.05 3.83
CA ASN A 77 32.05 5.72 3.12
C ASN A 77 32.95 6.94 2.86
N LYS A 78 32.39 8.16 2.77
CA LYS A 78 33.18 9.39 2.67
C LYS A 78 33.81 9.81 4.00
N VAL A 79 33.18 9.50 5.14
CA VAL A 79 33.68 9.86 6.48
C VAL A 79 34.77 8.90 6.98
N LYS A 80 34.82 7.67 6.45
CA LYS A 80 35.85 6.67 6.80
C LYS A 80 37.15 6.77 5.99
N LYS A 81 37.22 7.66 5.00
CA LYS A 81 38.38 7.88 4.13
C LYS A 81 39.06 9.18 4.54
#